data_AF-A0A952HWA9-F1
#
_entry.id   AF-A0A952HWA9-F1
#
_cell.length_a   1.000
_cell.length_b   1.000
_cell.length_c   1.000
_cell.angle_alpha   90.00
_cell.angle_beta   90.00
_cell.angle_gamma   90.00
#
_symmetry.space_group_name_H-M   'P 1'
#
loop_
_entity.id
_entity.type
_entity.pdbx_description
1 polymer ?
#
loop_
_entity_poly.entity_id
_entity_poly.type
_entity_poly.pdbx_seq_one_letter_code
_entity_poly.pdbx_strand_id
1 'polypeptide(L)'
;MAKSPPARRYSALQRHLHWWTAALVLSQYAFQDVLSDGFAVVGQGGSPNAWQFLVITAHVWIGALLVCLVCYRLYLKRKRPVPVAAGQTTPSVARLLGIFQFSLYLVVLLMAVTGAVHYYLGIESASLLHEWGKWIVAVMVSLHVLAALWHWKVRRDDVFQRMFKADSDRNPGADH
;
A
#
# COMPACT_ATOMS: atom_id res chain seq x y z
N MET A 1 -18.81 -13.19 31.86
CA MET A 1 -17.89 -13.08 30.70
C MET A 1 -17.47 -11.62 30.56
N ALA A 2 -16.20 -11.29 30.80
CA ALA A 2 -15.71 -9.91 30.67
C ALA A 2 -15.70 -9.51 29.18
N LYS A 3 -16.42 -8.44 28.83
CA LYS A 3 -16.47 -7.86 27.49
C LYS A 3 -15.06 -7.38 27.15
N SER A 4 -14.38 -8.02 26.19
CA SER A 4 -13.06 -7.58 25.76
C SER A 4 -13.13 -6.09 25.35
N PRO A 5 -12.17 -5.26 25.78
CA PRO A 5 -12.20 -3.83 25.45
C PRO A 5 -12.26 -3.67 23.92
N PRO A 6 -13.06 -2.72 23.41
CA PRO A 6 -13.24 -2.55 21.97
C PRO A 6 -11.88 -2.34 21.33
N ALA A 7 -11.55 -3.20 20.35
CA ALA A 7 -10.29 -3.10 19.62
C ALA A 7 -10.14 -1.69 19.04
N ARG A 8 -9.03 -1.02 19.36
CA ARG A 8 -8.76 0.36 18.94
C ARG A 8 -8.90 0.46 17.41
N ARG A 9 -9.87 1.25 16.93
CA ARG A 9 -10.19 1.39 15.49
C ARG A 9 -9.16 2.29 14.79
N TYR A 10 -9.02 2.13 13.46
CA TYR A 10 -8.20 3.04 12.65
C TYR A 10 -8.82 4.42 12.60
N SER A 11 -8.01 5.46 12.78
CA SER A 11 -8.45 6.85 12.62
C SER A 11 -8.84 7.14 11.17
N ALA A 12 -9.70 8.15 10.96
CA ALA A 12 -10.09 8.58 9.61
C ALA A 12 -8.86 8.87 8.72
N LEU A 13 -7.84 9.52 9.24
CA LEU A 13 -6.59 9.79 8.51
C LEU A 13 -5.90 8.50 8.03
N GLN A 14 -5.77 7.48 8.89
CA GLN A 14 -5.11 6.21 8.53
C GLN A 14 -5.85 5.46 7.42
N ARG A 15 -7.19 5.55 7.40
CA ARG A 15 -8.03 4.99 6.33
C ARG A 15 -7.85 5.73 5.03
N HIS A 16 -7.95 7.06 5.02
CA HIS A 16 -7.75 7.85 3.80
C HIS A 16 -6.36 7.62 3.22
N LEU A 17 -5.32 7.65 4.06
CA LEU A 17 -3.97 7.32 3.61
C LEU A 17 -3.87 5.91 3.02
N HIS A 18 -4.68 4.95 3.50
CA HIS A 18 -4.62 3.58 2.99
C HIS A 18 -5.22 3.51 1.60
N TRP A 19 -6.41 4.07 1.44
CA TRP A 19 -7.12 4.09 0.18
C TRP A 19 -6.38 4.92 -0.87
N TRP A 20 -5.76 6.05 -0.50
CA TRP A 20 -4.89 6.80 -1.39
C TRP A 20 -3.66 5.98 -1.81
N THR A 21 -2.95 5.36 -0.87
CA THR A 21 -1.82 4.48 -1.22
C THR A 21 -2.27 3.34 -2.14
N ALA A 22 -3.40 2.68 -1.85
CA ALA A 22 -3.93 1.60 -2.66
C ALA A 22 -4.29 2.07 -4.08
N ALA A 23 -5.01 3.19 -4.22
CA ALA A 23 -5.38 3.76 -5.51
C ALA A 23 -4.16 4.16 -6.33
N LEU A 24 -3.18 4.82 -5.70
CA LEU A 24 -1.93 5.20 -6.36
C LEU A 24 -1.15 3.97 -6.81
N VAL A 25 -0.98 2.94 -5.96
CA VAL A 25 -0.33 1.68 -6.35
C VAL A 25 -1.06 1.02 -7.51
N LEU A 26 -2.40 0.91 -7.46
CA LEU A 26 -3.18 0.32 -8.54
C LEU A 26 -3.05 1.09 -9.85
N SER A 27 -2.98 2.43 -9.81
CA SER A 27 -2.77 3.25 -11.00
C SER A 27 -1.43 2.93 -11.69
N GLN A 28 -0.38 2.62 -10.92
CA GLN A 28 0.93 2.24 -11.49
C GLN A 28 0.84 0.95 -12.32
N TYR A 29 0.06 -0.03 -11.86
CA TYR A 29 -0.19 -1.26 -12.61
C TYR A 29 -1.11 -1.04 -13.81
N ALA A 30 -2.11 -0.19 -13.67
CA ALA A 30 -3.08 0.09 -14.74
C ALA A 30 -2.43 0.69 -15.99
N PHE A 31 -1.35 1.47 -15.82
CA PHE A 31 -0.64 2.12 -16.92
C PHE A 31 0.72 1.49 -17.23
N GLN A 32 1.00 0.29 -16.73
CA GLN A 32 2.32 -0.36 -16.86
C GLN A 32 2.71 -0.63 -18.33
N ASP A 33 1.75 -0.97 -19.18
CA ASP A 33 2.02 -1.31 -20.59
C ASP A 33 2.47 -0.06 -21.35
N VAL A 34 1.74 1.05 -21.17
CA VAL A 34 2.10 2.36 -21.75
C VAL A 34 3.46 2.84 -21.26
N LEU A 35 3.77 2.60 -19.98
CA LEU A 35 5.06 2.93 -19.39
C LEU A 35 6.19 2.12 -20.05
N SER A 36 5.99 0.80 -20.19
CA SER A 36 6.95 -0.13 -20.81
C SER A 36 7.23 0.27 -22.26
N ASP A 37 6.19 0.53 -23.03
CA ASP A 37 6.31 0.97 -24.43
C ASP A 37 7.06 2.30 -24.53
N GLY A 38 6.75 3.25 -23.63
CA GLY A 38 7.42 4.56 -23.58
C GLY A 38 8.91 4.44 -23.30
N PHE A 39 9.32 3.63 -22.32
CA PHE A 39 10.74 3.39 -22.04
C PHE A 39 11.44 2.63 -23.16
N ALA A 40 10.76 1.70 -23.84
CA ALA A 40 11.32 1.00 -25.00
C ALA A 40 11.63 1.97 -26.15
N VAL A 41 10.75 2.94 -26.43
CA VAL A 41 10.98 4.00 -27.42
C VAL A 41 12.19 4.86 -27.04
N VAL A 42 12.26 5.30 -25.79
CA VAL A 42 13.39 6.11 -25.28
C VAL A 42 14.71 5.33 -25.38
N GLY A 43 14.72 4.06 -25.01
CA GLY A 43 15.90 3.19 -25.07
C GLY A 43 16.43 2.97 -26.50
N GLN A 44 15.57 3.11 -27.51
CA GLN A 44 15.96 3.04 -28.93
C GLN A 44 16.38 4.41 -29.51
N GLY A 45 16.51 5.44 -28.67
CA GLY A 45 16.85 6.81 -29.08
C GLY A 45 15.67 7.60 -29.64
N GLY A 46 14.44 7.07 -29.54
CA GLY A 46 13.22 7.75 -29.95
C GLY A 46 12.71 8.74 -28.89
N SER A 47 11.70 9.52 -29.26
CA SER A 47 10.98 10.41 -28.35
C SER A 47 9.59 9.85 -28.06
N PRO A 48 9.19 9.72 -26.77
CA PRO A 48 7.86 9.24 -26.41
C PRO A 48 6.78 10.23 -26.85
N ASN A 49 5.61 9.71 -27.22
CA ASN A 49 4.47 10.57 -27.53
C ASN A 49 3.92 11.25 -26.25
N ALA A 50 3.00 12.21 -26.40
CA ALA A 50 2.46 12.98 -25.28
C ALA A 50 1.85 12.13 -24.15
N TRP A 51 1.19 11.01 -24.51
CA TRP A 51 0.58 10.11 -23.53
C TRP A 51 1.64 9.29 -22.77
N GLN A 52 2.63 8.75 -23.47
CA GLN A 52 3.76 8.04 -22.88
C GLN A 52 4.56 8.97 -21.96
N PHE A 53 4.87 10.18 -22.42
CA PHE A 53 5.56 11.18 -21.60
C PHE A 53 4.79 11.49 -20.31
N LEU A 54 3.47 11.70 -20.41
CA LEU A 54 2.62 11.95 -19.24
C LEU A 54 2.65 10.76 -18.27
N VAL A 55 2.52 9.52 -18.77
CA VAL A 55 2.52 8.31 -17.94
C VAL A 55 3.88 8.08 -17.28
N ILE A 56 5.00 8.22 -18.01
CA ILE A 56 6.35 8.14 -17.44
C ILE A 56 6.54 9.18 -16.34
N THR A 57 6.17 10.44 -16.62
CA THR A 57 6.26 11.53 -15.64
C THR A 57 5.42 11.23 -14.41
N ALA A 58 4.16 10.80 -14.60
CA ALA A 58 3.26 10.45 -13.52
C ALA A 58 3.79 9.26 -12.69
N HIS A 59 4.36 8.23 -13.32
CA HIS A 59 4.96 7.08 -12.65
C HIS A 59 6.06 7.52 -11.68
N VAL A 60 7.00 8.36 -12.13
CA VAL A 60 8.11 8.85 -11.30
C VAL A 60 7.59 9.68 -10.12
N TRP A 61 6.70 10.65 -10.37
CA TRP A 61 6.19 11.53 -9.32
C TRP A 61 5.26 10.83 -8.33
N ILE A 62 4.41 9.92 -8.80
CA ILE A 62 3.57 9.09 -7.93
C ILE A 62 4.45 8.13 -7.12
N GLY A 63 5.52 7.57 -7.71
CA GLY A 63 6.51 6.76 -7.01
C GLY A 63 7.15 7.53 -5.85
N ALA A 64 7.60 8.77 -6.10
CA ALA A 64 8.14 9.64 -5.06
C ALA A 64 7.11 9.96 -3.97
N LEU A 65 5.86 10.26 -4.35
CA LEU A 65 4.76 10.47 -3.41
C LEU A 65 4.48 9.22 -2.56
N LEU A 66 4.52 8.03 -3.16
CA LEU A 66 4.31 6.75 -2.47
C LEU A 66 5.38 6.49 -1.42
N VAL A 67 6.65 6.84 -1.67
CA VAL A 67 7.72 6.80 -0.64
C VAL A 67 7.31 7.64 0.57
N CYS A 68 6.93 8.89 0.35
CA CYS A 68 6.50 9.80 1.41
C CYS A 68 5.28 9.25 2.19
N LEU A 69 4.26 8.77 1.48
CA LEU A 69 3.05 8.20 2.08
C LEU A 69 3.36 6.95 2.90
N VAL A 70 4.18 6.02 2.37
CA VAL A 70 4.56 4.80 3.09
C VAL A 70 5.36 5.12 4.34
N CYS A 71 6.35 6.03 4.25
CA CYS A 71 7.11 6.51 5.40
C CYS A 71 6.19 7.12 6.47
N TYR A 72 5.24 7.98 6.06
CA TYR A 72 4.28 8.58 6.99
C TYR A 72 3.34 7.55 7.62
N ARG A 73 2.89 6.55 6.86
CA ARG A 73 2.08 5.44 7.36
C ARG A 73 2.85 4.59 8.37
N LEU A 74 4.13 4.31 8.13
CA LEU A 74 5.00 3.60 9.09
C LEU A 74 5.18 4.40 10.37
N TYR A 75 5.38 5.72 10.27
CA TYR A 75 5.42 6.63 11.42
C TYR A 75 4.11 6.57 12.23
N LEU A 76 2.96 6.68 11.57
CA LEU A 76 1.65 6.60 12.23
C LEU A 76 1.40 5.23 12.86
N LYS A 77 1.80 4.13 12.19
CA LYS A 77 1.69 2.77 12.73
C LYS A 77 2.50 2.62 14.02
N ARG A 78 3.68 3.23 14.11
CA ARG A 78 4.52 3.22 15.32
C ARG A 78 3.91 4.05 16.45
N LYS A 79 3.32 5.22 16.14
CA LYS A 79 2.67 6.10 17.13
C LYS A 79 1.32 5.56 17.62
N ARG A 80 0.57 4.87 16.76
CA ARG A 80 -0.77 4.34 17.04
C ARG A 80 -0.86 2.87 16.61
N PRO A 81 -0.24 1.94 17.35
CA PRO A 81 -0.28 0.54 17.02
C PRO A 81 -1.72 0.02 17.14
N VAL A 82 -2.27 -0.47 16.03
CA VAL A 82 -3.55 -1.16 15.98
C VAL A 82 -3.26 -2.66 15.87
N PRO A 83 -3.68 -3.49 16.83
CA PRO A 83 -3.46 -4.92 16.77
C PRO A 83 -4.14 -5.54 15.55
N VAL A 84 -3.36 -6.15 14.66
CA VAL A 84 -3.85 -6.73 13.38
C VAL A 84 -4.94 -7.79 13.61
N ALA A 85 -4.79 -8.58 14.67
CA ALA A 85 -5.69 -9.69 14.98
C ALA A 85 -6.58 -9.48 16.21
N ALA A 86 -6.41 -8.41 17.00
CA ALA A 86 -7.23 -8.06 18.18
C ALA A 86 -7.79 -9.25 19.01
N GLY A 87 -6.97 -10.28 19.28
CA GLY A 87 -7.37 -11.46 20.06
C GLY A 87 -8.21 -12.52 19.31
N GLN A 88 -8.45 -12.35 18.02
CA GLN A 88 -9.27 -13.24 17.20
C GLN A 88 -8.48 -14.45 16.64
N THR A 89 -7.15 -14.49 16.77
CA THR A 89 -6.31 -15.58 16.25
C THR A 89 -5.25 -15.97 17.28
N THR A 90 -4.61 -17.12 17.08
CA THR A 90 -3.45 -17.51 17.90
C THR A 90 -2.31 -16.48 17.79
N PRO A 91 -1.46 -16.35 18.81
CA PRO A 91 -0.33 -15.40 18.80
C PRO A 91 0.62 -15.59 17.61
N SER A 92 0.88 -16.85 17.22
CA SER A 92 1.74 -17.19 16.09
C SER A 92 1.17 -16.68 14.76
N VAL A 93 -0.14 -16.88 14.53
CA VAL A 93 -0.82 -16.37 13.33
C VAL A 93 -0.86 -14.84 13.32
N ALA A 94 -1.11 -14.21 14.47
CA ALA A 94 -1.09 -12.75 14.58
C ALA A 94 0.29 -12.17 14.24
N ARG A 95 1.37 -12.84 14.66
CA ARG A 95 2.75 -12.46 14.32
C ARG A 95 3.02 -12.60 12.82
N LEU A 96 2.59 -13.71 12.20
CA LEU A 96 2.76 -13.93 10.76
C LEU A 96 2.03 -12.84 9.93
N LEU A 97 0.79 -12.51 10.28
CA LEU A 97 0.05 -11.42 9.65
C LEU A 97 0.75 -10.07 9.83
N GLY A 98 1.32 -9.81 11.01
CA GLY A 98 2.11 -8.62 11.28
C GLY A 98 3.39 -8.53 10.43
N ILE A 99 4.10 -9.65 10.26
CA ILE A 99 5.28 -9.77 9.39
C ILE A 99 4.89 -9.53 7.94
N PHE A 100 3.83 -10.17 7.46
CA PHE A 100 3.33 -10.00 6.09
C PHE A 100 2.93 -8.56 5.80
N GLN A 101 2.22 -7.90 6.71
CA GLN A 101 1.88 -6.50 6.55
C GLN A 101 3.12 -5.60 6.56
N PHE A 102 4.11 -5.90 7.41
CA PHE A 102 5.36 -5.15 7.44
C PHE A 102 6.18 -5.34 6.15
N SER A 103 6.26 -6.57 5.64
CA SER A 103 6.98 -6.85 4.40
C SER A 103 6.33 -6.16 3.21
N LEU A 104 5.00 -6.05 3.15
CA LEU A 104 4.33 -5.23 2.14
C LEU A 104 4.79 -3.77 2.13
N TYR A 105 4.92 -3.14 3.29
CA TYR A 105 5.46 -1.78 3.37
C TYR A 105 6.91 -1.71 2.87
N LEU A 106 7.74 -2.67 3.28
CA LEU A 106 9.14 -2.72 2.89
C LEU A 106 9.32 -2.92 1.40
N VAL A 107 8.60 -3.88 0.79
CA VAL A 107 8.71 -4.19 -0.63
C VAL A 107 8.20 -3.03 -1.49
N VAL A 108 7.09 -2.39 -1.13
CA VAL A 108 6.60 -1.21 -1.87
C VAL A 108 7.59 -0.04 -1.76
N LEU A 109 8.20 0.16 -0.58
CA LEU A 109 9.22 1.19 -0.39
C LEU A 109 10.47 0.90 -1.22
N LEU A 110 10.98 -0.34 -1.18
CA LEU A 110 12.15 -0.77 -1.97
C LEU A 110 11.88 -0.64 -3.46
N MET A 111 10.70 -1.04 -3.94
CA MET A 111 10.28 -0.88 -5.34
C MET A 111 10.37 0.59 -5.78
N ALA A 112 9.84 1.53 -5.00
CA ALA A 112 9.90 2.94 -5.37
C ALA A 112 11.34 3.50 -5.31
N VAL A 113 12.14 3.06 -4.33
CA VAL A 113 13.55 3.47 -4.21
C VAL A 113 14.39 2.94 -5.37
N THR A 114 14.25 1.66 -5.76
CA THR A 114 14.99 1.10 -6.90
C THR A 114 14.60 1.79 -8.21
N GLY A 115 13.32 2.15 -8.38
CA GLY A 115 12.87 2.93 -9.54
C GLY A 115 13.52 4.32 -9.60
N ALA A 116 13.55 5.03 -8.47
CA ALA A 116 14.24 6.33 -8.38
C ALA A 116 15.75 6.21 -8.63
N VAL A 117 16.40 5.19 -8.05
CA VAL A 117 17.84 4.94 -8.26
C VAL A 117 18.13 4.65 -9.74
N HIS A 118 17.33 3.81 -10.39
CA HIS A 118 17.47 3.56 -11.82
C HIS A 118 17.28 4.84 -12.64
N TYR A 119 16.20 5.60 -12.39
CA TYR A 119 15.84 6.78 -13.17
C TYR A 119 16.85 7.94 -13.03
N TYR A 120 17.34 8.22 -11.81
CA TYR A 120 18.23 9.36 -11.56
C TYR A 120 19.71 9.02 -11.61
N LEU A 121 20.10 7.78 -11.27
CA LEU A 121 21.50 7.38 -11.17
C LEU A 121 21.93 6.42 -12.29
N GLY A 122 21.00 5.95 -13.14
CA GLY A 122 21.31 5.08 -14.27
C GLY A 122 21.80 3.69 -13.89
N ILE A 123 21.57 3.24 -12.64
CA ILE A 123 22.08 1.95 -12.16
C ILE A 123 21.24 0.80 -12.74
N GLU A 124 21.84 -0.05 -13.58
CA GLU A 124 21.16 -1.17 -14.24
C GLU A 124 20.62 -2.22 -13.27
N SER A 125 21.38 -2.56 -12.23
CA SER A 125 20.93 -3.54 -11.22
C SER A 125 19.67 -3.07 -10.48
N ALA A 126 19.49 -1.76 -10.30
CA ALA A 126 18.27 -1.19 -9.74
C ALA A 126 17.09 -1.32 -10.71
N SER A 127 17.33 -1.20 -12.02
CA SER A 127 16.31 -1.44 -13.06
C SER A 127 15.79 -2.88 -12.99
N LEU A 128 16.71 -3.85 -12.97
CA LEU A 128 16.36 -5.27 -12.86
C LEU A 128 15.54 -5.54 -11.59
N LEU A 129 15.99 -5.03 -10.44
CA LEU A 129 15.25 -5.19 -9.18
C LEU A 129 13.87 -4.55 -9.22
N HIS A 130 13.74 -3.38 -9.86
CA HIS A 130 12.45 -2.72 -10.05
C HIS A 130 11.54 -3.53 -10.97
N GLU A 131 12.04 -3.98 -12.12
CA GLU A 131 11.27 -4.76 -13.09
C GLU A 131 10.75 -6.07 -12.50
N TRP A 132 11.62 -6.82 -11.81
CA TRP A 132 11.21 -8.06 -11.14
C TRP A 132 10.34 -7.81 -9.90
N GLY A 133 10.58 -6.69 -9.21
CA GLY A 133 9.84 -6.29 -8.02
C GLY A 133 8.32 -6.15 -8.24
N LYS A 134 7.89 -5.80 -9.45
CA LYS A 134 6.45 -5.73 -9.80
C LYS A 134 5.72 -7.06 -9.59
N TRP A 135 6.36 -8.19 -9.92
CA TRP A 135 5.74 -9.50 -9.75
C TRP A 135 5.60 -9.87 -8.26
N ILE A 136 6.61 -9.53 -7.46
CA ILE A 136 6.58 -9.74 -6.00
C ILE A 136 5.44 -8.92 -5.38
N VAL A 137 5.37 -7.63 -5.71
CA VAL A 137 4.30 -6.75 -5.22
C VAL A 137 2.93 -7.25 -5.69
N ALA A 138 2.77 -7.63 -6.94
CA ALA A 138 1.51 -8.15 -7.48
C ALA A 138 1.01 -9.37 -6.69
N VAL A 139 1.88 -10.35 -6.41
CA VAL A 139 1.54 -11.53 -5.61
C VAL A 139 1.16 -11.14 -4.19
N MET A 140 1.96 -10.31 -3.53
CA MET A 140 1.69 -9.93 -2.13
C MET A 140 0.42 -9.09 -1.99
N VAL A 141 0.17 -8.15 -2.91
CA VAL A 141 -1.06 -7.36 -2.93
C VAL A 141 -2.26 -8.26 -3.21
N SER A 142 -2.14 -9.22 -4.13
CA SER A 142 -3.21 -10.20 -4.40
C SER A 142 -3.54 -11.02 -3.15
N LEU A 143 -2.52 -11.55 -2.45
CA LEU A 143 -2.70 -12.26 -1.19
C LEU A 143 -3.33 -11.37 -0.11
N HIS A 144 -2.94 -10.10 -0.02
CA HIS A 144 -3.54 -9.15 0.90
C HIS A 144 -5.03 -8.92 0.63
N VAL A 145 -5.40 -8.72 -0.63
CA VAL A 145 -6.79 -8.50 -1.04
C VAL A 145 -7.62 -9.78 -0.83
N LEU A 146 -7.10 -10.94 -1.23
CA LEU A 146 -7.77 -12.24 -1.02
C LEU A 146 -8.00 -12.53 0.46
N ALA A 147 -7.01 -12.25 1.32
CA ALA A 147 -7.18 -12.38 2.76
C ALA A 147 -8.28 -11.44 3.27
N ALA A 148 -8.29 -10.17 2.85
CA ALA A 148 -9.33 -9.21 3.23
C ALA A 148 -10.73 -9.66 2.78
N LEU A 149 -10.85 -10.22 1.57
CA LEU A 149 -12.10 -10.76 1.03
C LEU A 149 -12.54 -12.04 1.78
N TRP A 150 -11.61 -12.91 2.14
CA TRP A 150 -11.90 -14.10 2.95
C TRP A 150 -12.42 -13.72 4.35
N HIS A 151 -11.78 -12.75 4.99
CA HIS A 151 -12.23 -12.17 6.27
C HIS A 151 -13.64 -11.58 6.16
N TRP A 152 -13.94 -10.87 5.07
CA TRP A 152 -15.28 -10.30 4.84
C TRP A 152 -16.35 -11.36 4.55
N LYS A 153 -16.10 -12.29 3.60
CA LYS A 153 -17.12 -13.24 3.12
C LYS A 153 -17.27 -14.50 3.98
N VAL A 154 -16.14 -15.09 4.38
CA VAL A 154 -16.12 -16.40 5.05
C VAL A 154 -16.11 -16.20 6.55
N ARG A 155 -15.16 -15.42 7.06
CA ARG A 155 -14.98 -15.26 8.50
C ARG A 155 -15.96 -14.26 9.14
N ARG A 156 -16.54 -13.37 8.31
CA ARG A 156 -17.48 -12.31 8.69
C ARG A 156 -17.00 -11.50 9.90
N ASP A 157 -15.71 -11.20 9.94
CA ASP A 157 -15.13 -10.38 11.01
C ASP A 157 -14.99 -8.90 10.60
N ASP A 158 -14.75 -8.04 11.59
CA ASP A 158 -14.71 -6.59 11.39
C ASP A 158 -13.42 -6.12 10.69
N VAL A 159 -12.53 -7.02 10.24
CA VAL A 159 -11.24 -6.65 9.65
C VAL A 159 -11.43 -5.70 8.47
N PHE A 160 -12.36 -6.01 7.57
CA PHE A 160 -12.70 -5.20 6.41
C PHE A 160 -13.44 -3.90 6.81
N GLN A 161 -14.36 -3.98 7.76
CA GLN A 161 -15.17 -2.85 8.22
C GLN A 161 -14.33 -1.75 8.87
N ARG A 162 -13.22 -2.12 9.53
CA ARG A 162 -12.26 -1.17 10.12
C ARG A 162 -11.63 -0.22 9.08
N MET A 163 -11.69 -0.52 7.78
CA MET A 163 -11.18 0.33 6.70
C MET A 163 -12.25 1.21 6.01
N PHE A 164 -13.55 0.94 6.21
CA PHE A 164 -14.64 1.69 5.55
C PHE A 164 -15.47 2.55 6.49
N LYS A 165 -15.76 2.10 7.72
CA LYS A 165 -16.79 2.74 8.54
C LYS A 165 -16.28 4.02 9.20
N ALA A 166 -16.77 5.19 8.77
CA ALA A 166 -16.49 6.50 9.36
C ALA A 166 -16.73 6.51 10.88
N ASP A 167 -15.97 7.32 11.64
CA ASP A 167 -16.33 7.58 13.04
C ASP A 167 -17.63 8.39 13.03
N SER A 168 -18.76 7.75 13.34
CA SER A 168 -20.02 8.45 13.59
C SER A 168 -20.20 8.86 15.06
N ASP A 169 -19.24 8.53 15.93
CA ASP A 169 -19.46 8.64 17.39
C ASP A 169 -18.54 9.70 18.00
N ARG A 170 -18.62 10.93 17.47
CA ARG A 170 -18.29 12.14 18.24
C ARG A 170 -19.62 12.83 18.52
N ASN A 171 -20.37 12.36 19.51
CA ASN A 171 -21.42 13.16 20.13
C ASN A 171 -20.74 14.09 21.15
N PRO A 172 -20.62 15.41 20.91
CA PRO A 172 -20.06 16.35 21.87
C PRO A 172 -21.12 16.90 22.86
N GLY A 173 -22.33 16.34 22.93
CA GLY A 173 -23.43 16.92 23.71
C GLY A 173 -24.09 15.96 24.70
N ALA A 174 -23.38 15.54 25.75
CA ALA A 174 -23.99 14.82 26.87
C ALA A 174 -23.50 15.34 28.24
N ASP A 175 -23.26 16.64 28.35
CA ASP A 175 -22.80 17.29 29.58
C ASP A 175 -23.49 18.67 29.72
N HIS A 176 -24.81 18.69 29.90
CA HIS A 176 -25.55 19.81 30.51
C HIS A 176 -26.71 19.26 31.34
#